data_AF-A0A959Z2G4-F1
#
_entry.id   AF-A0A959Z2G4-F1
#
_cell.length_a   1.000
_cell.length_b   1.000
_cell.length_c   1.000
_cell.angle_alpha   90.00
_cell.angle_beta   90.00
_cell.angle_gamma   90.00
#
_symmetry.space_group_name_H-M   'P 1'
#
loop_
_entity.id
_entity.type
_entity.pdbx_description
1 polymer ?
#
loop_
_entity_poly.entity_id
_entity_poly.type
_entity_poly.pdbx_seq_one_letter_code
_entity_poly.pdbx_strand_id
1 'polypeptide(L)'
;MADHGFCKALPDLVEQGLITAEQAERIRAHYAPTDDQRTGRQTLLFSVLGGLLIGLGVVLVVAHNWDDLGTTLQTVLAFLPMALGQVLCAWVLLKREASAGWREGSALFLSGAVAAAIALVAQIHHIPGDLARFLLTWSVLLLGVVYALRSFTTALLMLVLLTWYAGVDRFGEHVFGDRPWAY
;
A
#
# COMPACT_ATOMS: atom_id res chain seq x y z
N MET A 1 -22.24 -21.93 8.14
CA MET A 1 -22.62 -20.65 8.77
C MET A 1 -23.91 -20.95 9.53
N ALA A 2 -23.82 -21.36 10.79
CA ALA A 2 -25.02 -21.77 11.53
C ALA A 2 -25.89 -20.55 11.80
N ASP A 3 -27.08 -20.61 11.25
CA ASP A 3 -28.16 -19.66 11.27
C ASP A 3 -28.65 -19.44 12.70
N HIS A 4 -29.01 -18.19 13.05
CA HIS A 4 -29.48 -17.79 14.38
C HIS A 4 -30.64 -18.66 14.94
N GLY A 5 -31.36 -19.37 14.06
CA GLY A 5 -32.38 -20.36 14.44
C GLY A 5 -31.80 -21.59 15.14
N PHE A 6 -30.61 -22.05 14.74
CA PHE A 6 -29.97 -23.24 15.31
C PHE A 6 -29.63 -23.06 16.79
N CYS A 7 -29.10 -21.90 17.18
CA CYS A 7 -28.82 -21.59 18.58
C CYS A 7 -30.08 -21.38 19.44
N LYS A 8 -31.24 -21.11 18.82
CA LYS A 8 -32.53 -21.04 19.51
C LYS A 8 -33.18 -22.40 19.73
N ALA A 9 -32.83 -23.41 18.92
CA ALA A 9 -33.35 -24.78 19.04
C ALA A 9 -32.55 -25.67 20.03
N LEU A 10 -31.40 -25.20 20.52
CA LEU A 10 -30.60 -25.91 21.54
C LEU A 10 -31.35 -26.28 22.83
N PRO A 11 -32.25 -25.43 23.39
CA PRO A 11 -33.04 -25.78 24.58
C PRO A 11 -33.98 -26.96 24.32
N ASP A 12 -34.68 -26.96 23.18
CA ASP A 12 -35.61 -28.03 22.79
C ASP A 12 -34.88 -29.38 22.62
N LEU A 13 -33.63 -29.34 22.13
CA LEU A 13 -32.79 -30.53 21.97
C LEU A 13 -32.27 -31.07 23.31
N VAL A 14 -32.06 -30.20 24.31
CA VAL A 14 -31.74 -30.60 25.69
C VAL A 14 -32.98 -31.20 26.37
N GLU A 15 -34.15 -30.60 26.15
CA GLU A 15 -35.42 -31.04 26.71
C GLU A 15 -35.87 -32.40 26.14
N GLN A 16 -35.57 -32.67 24.87
CA GLN A 16 -35.74 -33.98 24.23
C GLN A 16 -34.69 -35.01 24.64
N GLY A 17 -33.71 -34.64 25.48
CA GLY A 17 -32.64 -35.53 25.96
C GLY A 17 -31.62 -35.95 24.91
N LEU A 18 -31.62 -35.30 23.74
CA LEU A 18 -30.72 -35.61 22.63
C LEU A 18 -29.29 -35.10 22.89
N ILE A 19 -29.15 -34.04 23.68
CA ILE A 19 -27.88 -33.43 24.09
C ILE A 19 -27.94 -33.02 25.56
N THR A 20 -26.78 -32.99 26.24
CA THR A 20 -26.70 -32.46 27.61
C THR A 20 -26.63 -30.94 27.61
N ALA A 21 -27.02 -30.31 28.73
CA ALA A 21 -26.91 -28.86 28.92
C ALA A 21 -25.47 -28.36 28.68
N GLU A 22 -24.47 -29.13 29.12
CA GLU A 22 -23.05 -28.86 28.89
C GLU A 22 -22.66 -28.89 27.40
N GLN A 23 -23.22 -29.83 26.62
CA GLN A 23 -23.00 -29.90 25.17
C GLN A 23 -23.65 -28.71 24.45
N ALA A 24 -24.85 -28.32 24.87
CA ALA A 24 -25.54 -27.16 24.32
C ALA A 24 -24.75 -25.87 24.55
N GLU A 25 -24.16 -25.70 25.74
CA GLU A 25 -23.37 -24.53 26.10
C GLU A 25 -22.04 -24.48 25.33
N ARG A 26 -21.37 -25.62 25.12
CA ARG A 26 -20.18 -25.72 24.26
C ARG A 26 -20.47 -25.36 22.81
N ILE A 27 -21.61 -25.78 22.27
CA ILE A 27 -22.04 -25.45 20.91
C ILE A 27 -22.34 -23.95 20.81
N ARG A 28 -23.03 -23.40 21.81
CA ARG A 28 -23.34 -21.97 21.87
C ARG A 28 -22.08 -21.11 21.95
N ALA A 29 -21.07 -21.53 22.70
CA ALA A 29 -19.78 -20.86 22.78
C ALA A 29 -19.00 -20.95 21.45
N HIS A 30 -19.10 -22.06 20.72
CA HIS A 30 -18.45 -22.24 19.43
C HIS A 30 -19.09 -21.41 18.30
N TYR A 31 -20.41 -21.20 18.36
CA TYR A 31 -21.17 -20.43 17.37
C TYR A 31 -21.59 -19.04 17.82
N ALA A 32 -21.20 -18.62 19.02
CA ALA A 32 -21.36 -17.25 19.46
C ALA A 32 -20.68 -16.36 18.42
N PRO A 33 -21.38 -15.38 17.82
CA PRO A 33 -20.73 -14.46 16.92
C PRO A 33 -19.60 -13.80 17.70
N THR A 34 -18.35 -14.07 17.31
CA THR A 34 -17.21 -13.26 17.73
C THR A 34 -17.51 -11.83 17.28
N ASP A 35 -17.98 -11.01 18.21
CA ASP A 35 -18.34 -9.60 18.03
C ASP A 35 -17.13 -8.73 17.59
N ASP A 36 -15.96 -9.36 17.50
CA ASP A 36 -14.67 -8.83 17.08
C ASP A 36 -14.67 -8.22 15.67
N GLN A 37 -15.59 -8.63 14.78
CA GLN A 37 -15.58 -8.17 13.39
C GLN A 37 -16.22 -6.79 13.18
N ARG A 38 -17.17 -6.36 14.02
CA ARG A 38 -17.94 -5.11 13.79
C ARG A 38 -17.27 -3.90 14.43
N THR A 39 -16.71 -4.06 15.63
CA THR A 39 -15.96 -3.02 16.37
C THR A 39 -14.61 -2.71 15.73
N GLY A 40 -13.97 -3.71 15.09
CA GLY A 40 -12.70 -3.53 14.40
C GLY A 40 -12.78 -2.60 13.18
N ARG A 41 -13.87 -2.63 12.40
CA ARG A 41 -13.95 -1.89 11.13
C ARG A 41 -14.08 -0.38 11.29
N GLN A 42 -14.87 0.09 12.26
CA GLN A 42 -15.01 1.53 12.53
C GLN A 42 -13.71 2.09 13.10
N THR A 43 -13.11 1.37 14.06
CA THR A 43 -11.82 1.74 14.64
C THR A 43 -10.72 1.79 13.57
N LEU A 44 -10.67 0.81 12.68
CA LEU A 44 -9.75 0.80 11.53
C LEU A 44 -9.97 2.02 10.62
N LEU A 45 -11.23 2.31 10.27
CA LEU A 45 -11.55 3.46 9.40
C LEU A 45 -11.10 4.79 10.02
N PHE A 46 -11.42 5.02 11.30
CA PHE A 46 -10.98 6.22 12.01
C PHE A 46 -9.47 6.29 12.19
N SER A 47 -8.80 5.14 12.40
CA SER A 47 -7.34 5.08 12.47
C SER A 47 -6.68 5.41 11.14
N VAL A 48 -7.22 4.90 10.02
CA VAL A 48 -6.73 5.22 8.67
C VAL A 48 -6.97 6.69 8.34
N LEU A 49 -8.17 7.21 8.59
CA LEU A 49 -8.50 8.62 8.35
C LEU A 49 -7.64 9.55 9.21
N GLY A 50 -7.51 9.26 10.51
CA GLY A 50 -6.69 10.03 11.43
C GLY A 50 -5.21 10.00 11.05
N GLY A 51 -4.67 8.83 10.69
CA GLY A 51 -3.31 8.68 10.19
C GLY A 51 -3.07 9.47 8.89
N LEU A 52 -4.02 9.44 7.95
CA LEU A 52 -3.96 10.21 6.71
C LEU A 52 -3.97 11.72 6.98
N LEU A 53 -4.85 12.18 7.86
CA LEU A 53 -4.96 13.59 8.25
C LEU A 53 -3.67 14.10 8.91
N ILE A 54 -3.11 13.32 9.83
CA ILE A 54 -1.83 13.66 10.49
C ILE A 54 -0.71 13.69 9.46
N GLY A 55 -0.60 12.66 8.62
CA GLY A 55 0.42 12.59 7.58
C GLY A 55 0.32 13.77 6.61
N LEU A 56 -0.90 14.10 6.15
CA LEU A 56 -1.14 15.25 5.28
C LEU A 56 -0.81 16.57 5.98
N GLY A 57 -1.16 16.71 7.26
CA GLY A 57 -0.80 17.89 8.06
C GLY A 57 0.71 18.11 8.14
N VAL A 58 1.48 17.05 8.38
CA VAL A 58 2.95 17.12 8.36
C VAL A 58 3.46 17.53 6.98
N VAL A 59 2.93 16.93 5.90
CA VAL A 59 3.29 17.29 4.53
C VAL A 59 2.97 18.76 4.23
N LEU A 60 1.82 19.27 4.68
CA LEU A 60 1.43 20.67 4.47
C LEU A 60 2.34 21.65 5.19
N VAL A 61 2.73 21.35 6.44
CA VAL A 61 3.68 22.18 7.19
C VAL A 61 5.03 22.21 6.47
N VAL A 62 5.53 21.05 6.02
CA VAL A 62 6.78 20.97 5.26
C VAL A 62 6.67 21.71 3.93
N ALA A 63 5.57 21.53 3.21
CA ALA A 63 5.32 22.21 1.94
C ALA A 63 5.24 23.73 2.09
N HIS A 64 4.63 24.22 3.17
CA HIS A 64 4.55 25.65 3.44
C HIS A 64 5.92 26.28 3.72
N ASN A 65 6.82 25.54 4.38
CA ASN A 65 8.17 26.00 4.66
C ASN A 65 9.14 25.65 3.52
N TRP A 66 8.69 25.03 2.42
CA TRP A 66 9.56 24.37 1.45
C TRP A 66 10.59 25.29 0.80
N ASP A 67 10.16 26.49 0.41
CA ASP A 67 11.01 27.47 -0.28
C ASP A 67 12.08 28.08 0.64
N ASP A 68 11.86 28.08 1.96
CA ASP A 68 12.82 28.54 2.95
C ASP A 68 13.92 27.49 3.24
N LEU A 69 13.71 26.24 2.82
CA LEU A 69 14.68 25.15 3.01
C LEU A 69 15.76 25.20 1.94
N GLY A 70 17.03 25.07 2.35
CA GLY A 70 18.13 24.88 1.40
C GLY A 70 17.98 23.59 0.60
N THR A 71 18.51 23.59 -0.64
CA THR A 71 18.44 22.45 -1.59
C THR A 71 18.85 21.12 -0.96
N THR A 72 19.90 21.11 -0.13
CA THR A 72 20.36 19.90 0.56
C THR A 72 19.30 19.31 1.48
N LEU A 73 18.60 20.16 2.25
CA LEU A 73 17.58 19.70 3.18
C LEU A 73 16.32 19.22 2.44
N GLN A 74 15.93 19.91 1.36
CA GLN A 74 14.87 19.45 0.46
C GLN A 74 15.18 18.06 -0.10
N THR A 75 16.41 17.82 -0.55
CA THR A 75 16.83 16.51 -1.07
C THR A 75 16.80 15.43 0.01
N VAL A 76 17.28 15.73 1.22
CA VAL A 76 17.21 14.78 2.36
C VAL A 76 15.75 14.45 2.69
N LEU A 77 14.86 15.44 2.73
CA LEU A 77 13.44 15.24 2.96
C LEU A 77 12.77 14.43 1.85
N ALA A 78 13.20 14.60 0.58
CA ALA A 78 12.69 13.82 -0.54
C ALA A 78 13.00 12.32 -0.40
N PHE A 79 14.15 11.96 0.17
CA PHE A 79 14.52 10.55 0.41
C PHE A 79 13.96 9.97 1.71
N LEU A 80 13.43 10.79 2.62
CA LEU A 80 12.99 10.34 3.95
C LEU A 80 11.86 9.29 3.88
N PRO A 81 10.78 9.46 3.08
CA PRO A 81 9.76 8.41 2.93
C PRO A 81 10.32 7.11 2.37
N MET A 82 11.28 7.20 1.44
CA MET A 82 11.93 6.03 0.84
C MET A 82 12.76 5.27 1.87
N ALA A 83 13.56 5.97 2.68
CA ALA A 83 14.35 5.36 3.76
C ALA A 83 13.45 4.67 4.79
N LEU A 84 12.36 5.32 5.20
CA LEU A 84 11.36 4.72 6.09
C LEU A 84 10.73 3.45 5.48
N GLY A 85 10.43 3.48 4.17
CA GLY A 85 9.90 2.34 3.44
C GLY A 85 10.88 1.16 3.39
N GLN A 86 12.17 1.43 3.21
CA GLN A 86 13.23 0.42 3.23
C GLN A 86 13.36 -0.24 4.60
N VAL A 87 13.37 0.56 5.68
CA VAL A 87 13.40 0.05 7.07
C VAL A 87 12.16 -0.80 7.36
N LEU A 88 10.98 -0.35 6.93
CA LEU A 88 9.74 -1.09 7.09
C LEU A 88 9.78 -2.43 6.34
N CYS A 89 10.23 -2.43 5.08
CA CYS A 89 10.39 -3.64 4.28
C CYS A 89 11.38 -4.62 4.93
N ALA A 90 12.53 -4.14 5.39
CA ALA A 90 13.51 -4.95 6.10
C ALA A 90 12.94 -5.56 7.38
N TRP A 91 12.18 -4.79 8.16
CA TRP A 91 11.50 -5.28 9.36
C TRP A 91 10.46 -6.35 9.03
N VAL A 92 9.70 -6.18 7.95
CA VAL A 92 8.71 -7.17 7.50
C VAL A 92 9.40 -8.48 7.11
N LEU A 93 10.50 -8.42 6.35
CA LEU A 93 11.27 -9.61 5.96
C LEU A 93 11.86 -10.33 7.18
N LEU A 94 12.31 -9.61 8.20
CA LEU A 94 12.94 -10.22 9.38
C LEU A 94 11.96 -10.76 10.43
N LYS A 95 10.80 -10.11 10.62
CA LYS A 95 9.90 -10.41 11.75
C LYS A 95 8.48 -10.83 11.36
N ARG A 96 8.04 -10.59 10.13
CA ARG A 96 6.63 -10.72 9.72
C ARG A 96 6.47 -11.33 8.33
N GLU A 97 7.42 -12.14 7.86
CA GLU A 97 7.44 -12.68 6.49
C GLU A 97 6.16 -13.45 6.12
N ALA A 98 5.55 -14.15 7.08
CA ALA A 98 4.32 -14.91 6.88
C ALA A 98 3.05 -14.03 6.68
N SER A 99 3.10 -12.74 7.02
CA SER A 99 1.94 -11.86 6.89
C SER A 99 1.90 -11.20 5.51
N ALA A 100 1.04 -11.74 4.63
CA ALA A 100 0.84 -11.19 3.29
C ALA A 100 0.46 -9.70 3.31
N GLY A 101 -0.41 -9.26 4.24
CA GLY A 101 -0.84 -7.86 4.33
C GLY A 101 0.30 -6.87 4.61
N TRP A 102 1.20 -7.21 5.55
CA TRP A 102 2.36 -6.36 5.85
C TRP A 102 3.36 -6.32 4.69
N ARG A 103 3.53 -7.45 4.00
CA ARG A 103 4.43 -7.56 2.84
C ARG A 103 3.93 -6.74 1.65
N GLU A 104 2.67 -6.90 1.28
CA GLU A 104 2.06 -6.14 0.18
C GLU A 104 2.01 -4.64 0.51
N GLY A 105 1.60 -4.27 1.72
CA GLY A 105 1.51 -2.87 2.15
C GLY A 105 2.87 -2.16 2.19
N SER A 106 3.90 -2.80 2.77
CA SER A 106 5.25 -2.23 2.82
C SER A 106 5.89 -2.14 1.44
N ALA A 107 5.71 -3.16 0.58
CA ALA A 107 6.19 -3.14 -0.80
C ALA A 107 5.55 -2.01 -1.61
N LEU A 108 4.23 -1.82 -1.51
CA LEU A 108 3.51 -0.76 -2.22
C LEU A 108 3.89 0.63 -1.69
N PHE A 109 4.03 0.78 -0.38
CA PHE A 109 4.50 2.03 0.23
C PHE A 109 5.90 2.40 -0.26
N LEU A 110 6.86 1.46 -0.21
CA LEU A 110 8.21 1.69 -0.73
C LEU A 110 8.20 2.02 -2.23
N SER A 111 7.35 1.35 -3.00
CA SER A 111 7.21 1.59 -4.44
C SER A 111 6.77 3.03 -4.75
N GLY A 112 5.77 3.54 -4.01
CA GLY A 112 5.33 4.92 -4.13
C GLY A 112 6.35 5.93 -3.58
N ALA A 113 7.04 5.59 -2.50
CA ALA A 113 8.08 6.43 -1.93
C ALA A 113 9.29 6.62 -2.87
N VAL A 114 9.66 5.58 -3.61
CA VAL A 114 10.67 5.67 -4.69
C VAL A 114 10.21 6.63 -5.79
N ALA A 115 8.95 6.53 -6.22
CA ALA A 115 8.39 7.42 -7.24
C ALA A 115 8.42 8.90 -6.79
N ALA A 116 7.99 9.14 -5.55
CA ALA A 116 7.99 10.46 -4.94
C ALA A 116 9.41 11.04 -4.81
N ALA A 117 10.39 10.23 -4.41
CA ALA A 117 11.78 10.66 -4.32
C ALA A 117 12.34 11.06 -5.69
N ILE A 118 12.10 10.27 -6.74
CA ILE A 118 12.52 10.61 -8.11
C ILE A 118 11.89 11.94 -8.56
N ALA A 119 10.58 12.09 -8.37
CA ALA A 119 9.85 13.29 -8.78
C ALA A 119 10.32 14.55 -8.03
N LEU A 120 10.49 14.46 -6.71
CA LEU A 120 10.96 15.58 -5.89
C LEU A 120 12.40 15.97 -6.22
N VAL A 121 13.30 14.99 -6.41
CA VAL A 121 14.69 15.28 -6.81
C VAL A 121 14.73 15.97 -8.17
N ALA A 122 13.92 15.51 -9.13
CA ALA A 122 13.81 16.17 -10.44
C ALA A 122 13.32 17.61 -10.30
N GLN A 123 12.34 17.86 -9.42
CA GLN A 123 11.83 19.20 -9.14
C GLN A 123 12.90 20.10 -8.49
N ILE A 124 13.55 19.64 -7.42
CA ILE A 124 14.57 20.39 -6.67
C ILE A 124 15.73 20.81 -7.58
N HIS A 125 16.20 19.89 -8.43
CA HIS A 125 17.33 20.13 -9.33
C HIS A 125 16.94 20.68 -10.70
N HIS A 126 15.67 21.04 -10.90
CA HIS A 126 15.17 21.58 -12.17
C HIS A 126 15.52 20.69 -13.38
N ILE A 127 15.52 19.37 -13.17
CA ILE A 127 15.81 18.39 -14.23
C ILE A 127 14.60 18.39 -15.16
N PRO A 128 14.78 18.59 -16.49
CA PRO A 128 13.67 18.58 -17.42
C PRO A 128 12.93 17.25 -17.35
N GLY A 129 11.61 17.33 -17.17
CA GLY A 129 10.75 16.17 -17.00
C GLY A 129 10.62 15.37 -18.28
N ASP A 130 11.03 14.11 -18.24
CA ASP A 130 10.79 13.12 -19.30
C ASP A 130 10.02 11.95 -18.67
N LEU A 131 8.76 11.82 -19.08
CA LEU A 131 7.86 10.79 -18.55
C LEU A 131 8.37 9.38 -18.86
N ALA A 132 8.95 9.15 -20.03
CA ALA A 132 9.47 7.83 -20.41
C ALA A 132 10.66 7.46 -19.52
N ARG A 133 11.60 8.40 -19.30
CA ARG A 133 12.72 8.20 -18.37
C ARG A 133 12.26 7.99 -16.95
N PHE A 134 11.27 8.75 -16.48
CA PHE A 134 10.68 8.58 -15.15
C PHE A 134 10.10 7.16 -14.97
N LEU A 135 9.25 6.72 -15.90
CA LEU A 135 8.60 5.41 -15.85
C LEU A 135 9.61 4.27 -15.91
N LEU A 136 10.64 4.39 -16.77
CA LEU A 136 11.72 3.39 -16.88
C LEU A 136 12.54 3.33 -15.60
N THR A 137 12.99 4.48 -15.08
CA THR A 137 13.79 4.55 -13.85
C THR A 137 13.02 3.96 -12.67
N TRP A 138 11.73 4.31 -12.55
CA TRP A 138 10.87 3.76 -11.51
C TRP A 138 10.72 2.24 -11.65
N SER A 139 10.44 1.74 -12.85
CA SER A 139 10.29 0.30 -13.12
C SER A 139 11.56 -0.50 -12.80
N VAL A 140 12.74 0.02 -13.15
CA VAL A 140 14.03 -0.62 -12.86
C VAL A 140 14.27 -0.71 -11.36
N LEU A 141 13.96 0.34 -10.59
CA LEU A 141 14.11 0.32 -9.14
C LEU A 141 13.11 -0.62 -8.45
N LEU A 142 11.91 -0.78 -9.01
CA LEU A 142 10.92 -1.73 -8.48
C LEU A 142 11.35 -3.19 -8.64
N LEU A 143 12.23 -3.55 -9.59
CA LEU A 143 12.76 -4.92 -9.71
C LEU A 143 13.35 -5.42 -8.40
N GLY A 144 14.14 -4.58 -7.71
CA GLY A 144 14.73 -4.92 -6.42
C GLY A 144 13.67 -5.19 -5.35
N VAL A 145 12.60 -4.40 -5.34
CA VAL A 145 11.48 -4.54 -4.39
C VAL A 145 10.67 -5.81 -4.67
N VAL A 146 10.33 -6.08 -5.94
CA VAL A 146 9.60 -7.29 -6.36
C VAL A 146 10.40 -8.53 -6.03
N TYR A 147 11.71 -8.52 -6.30
CA TYR A 147 12.59 -9.66 -6.01
C TYR A 147 12.70 -9.92 -4.50
N ALA A 148 12.90 -8.86 -3.70
CA ALA A 148 13.09 -8.99 -2.26
C ALA A 148 11.80 -9.40 -1.52
N LEU A 149 10.65 -8.78 -1.82
CA LEU A 149 9.41 -9.00 -1.08
C LEU A 149 8.45 -9.99 -1.76
N ARG A 150 8.69 -10.39 -3.02
CA ARG A 150 7.81 -11.29 -3.79
C ARG A 150 6.33 -10.88 -3.72
N SER A 151 6.09 -9.57 -3.72
CA SER A 151 4.76 -8.95 -3.62
C SER A 151 4.04 -9.01 -4.97
N PHE A 152 2.80 -9.50 -4.96
CA PHE A 152 1.97 -9.56 -6.16
C PHE A 152 1.55 -8.16 -6.61
N THR A 153 1.19 -7.30 -5.65
CA THR A 153 0.70 -5.95 -5.95
C THR A 153 1.79 -5.10 -6.59
N THR A 154 3.03 -5.17 -6.08
CA THR A 154 4.16 -4.44 -6.68
C THR A 154 4.54 -5.00 -8.04
N ALA A 155 4.44 -6.32 -8.25
CA ALA A 155 4.65 -6.91 -9.58
C ALA A 155 3.60 -6.41 -10.60
N LEU A 156 2.32 -6.33 -10.20
CA LEU A 156 1.26 -5.79 -11.04
C LEU A 156 1.48 -4.31 -11.36
N LEU A 157 1.87 -3.50 -10.36
CA LEU A 157 2.26 -2.10 -10.58
C LEU A 157 3.39 -2.00 -11.61
N MET A 158 4.43 -2.82 -11.47
CA MET A 158 5.55 -2.84 -12.41
C MET A 158 5.11 -3.16 -13.85
N LEU A 159 4.20 -4.12 -14.04
CA LEU A 159 3.63 -4.43 -15.37
C LEU A 159 2.86 -3.27 -15.97
N VAL A 160 2.04 -2.58 -15.16
CA VAL A 160 1.32 -1.37 -15.58
C VAL A 160 2.31 -0.28 -16.01
N LEU A 161 3.37 -0.05 -15.24
CA LEU A 161 4.38 0.95 -15.56
C LEU A 161 5.14 0.65 -16.85
N LEU A 162 5.53 -0.62 -17.07
CA LEU A 162 6.20 -1.03 -18.31
C LEU A 162 5.28 -0.92 -19.52
N THR A 163 3.99 -1.25 -19.35
CA THR A 163 2.99 -1.12 -20.42
C THR A 163 2.78 0.34 -20.79
N TRP A 164 2.70 1.21 -19.77
CA TRP A 164 2.63 2.65 -19.97
C TRP A 164 3.89 3.16 -20.68
N TYR A 165 5.08 2.80 -20.20
CA TYR A 165 6.36 3.18 -20.81
C TYR A 165 6.39 2.81 -22.29
N ALA A 166 6.06 1.56 -22.64
CA ALA A 166 6.01 1.10 -24.03
C ALA A 166 5.02 1.91 -24.89
N GLY A 167 3.90 2.34 -24.31
CA GLY A 167 2.95 3.24 -24.96
C GLY A 167 3.57 4.62 -25.23
N VAL A 168 4.12 5.27 -24.20
CA VAL A 168 4.69 6.63 -24.31
C VAL A 168 5.85 6.67 -25.28
N ASP A 169 6.74 5.68 -25.23
CA ASP A 169 7.90 5.57 -26.13
C ASP A 169 7.45 5.43 -27.59
N ARG A 170 6.54 4.48 -27.86
CA ARG A 170 6.04 4.20 -29.22
C ARG A 170 5.19 5.33 -29.81
N PHE A 171 4.32 5.95 -29.01
CA PHE A 171 3.49 7.08 -29.47
C PHE A 171 4.28 8.39 -29.54
N GLY A 172 5.30 8.59 -28.69
CA GLY A 172 6.17 9.76 -28.70
C GLY A 172 6.97 9.88 -30.00
N GLU A 173 7.56 8.77 -30.46
CA GLU A 173 8.29 8.77 -31.74
C GLU A 173 7.38 9.01 -32.94
N HIS A 174 6.18 8.42 -32.99
CA HIS A 174 5.27 8.56 -34.13
C HIS A 174 4.59 9.95 -34.24
N VAL A 175 4.39 10.66 -33.13
CA VAL A 175 3.69 11.96 -33.12
C VAL A 175 4.65 13.16 -33.29
N PHE A 176 5.92 13.00 -32.90
CA PHE A 176 6.92 14.08 -32.93
C PHE A 176 8.10 13.82 -33.89
N GLY A 177 8.35 12.59 -34.32
CA GLY A 177 9.43 12.25 -35.26
C GLY A 177 9.14 12.64 -36.72
N ASP A 178 7.87 12.64 -37.14
CA ASP A 178 7.46 12.90 -38.54
C ASP A 178 7.11 14.37 -38.80
N ARG A 179 7.83 15.34 -38.23
CA ARG A 179 7.65 16.77 -38.56
C ARG A 179 8.80 17.26 -39.45
N PRO A 180 8.62 17.36 -40.78
CA PRO A 180 9.66 17.78 -41.71
C PRO A 180 10.10 19.27 -41.60
N TRP A 181 9.60 20.02 -40.62
CA TRP A 181 9.79 21.47 -40.51
C TRP A 181 10.46 21.93 -39.20
N ALA A 182 11.01 21.00 -38.40
CA ALA A 182 11.88 21.36 -37.28
C ALA A 182 13.34 21.46 -37.78
N TYR A 183 13.69 22.60 -38.37
CA TYR A 183 15.07 23.10 -38.49
C TYR A 183 15.15 24.45 -37.77
#